data_AF-A0A919U7T4-F1
#
_entry.id   AF-A0A919U7T4-F1
#
_cell.length_a   1.000
_cell.length_b   1.000
_cell.length_c   1.000
_cell.angle_alpha   90.00
_cell.angle_beta   90.00
_cell.angle_gamma   90.00
#
_symmetry.space_group_name_H-M   'P 1'
#
loop_
_entity.id
_entity.type
_entity.pdbx_description
1 polymer ?
#
loop_
_entity_poly.entity_id
_entity_poly.type
_entity_poly.pdbx_seq_one_letter_code
_entity_poly.pdbx_strand_id
1 'polypeptide(L)'
;MMPSPTGVPAPPPGPGVVTPFAAPPRDRDLRGLWIGLGVGGLVLVLCCVGGVLGGGFLLNGLEGVARSQLVSVVDTYLTAMRAADYEAARGQLCPEQQRSHPVAWYEEHYRGSEVTDFTVDKNDVDVNRVQVPATVKRRGQGESLMTFTMLQQTTRWVICGGVD
;
A
#
# COMPACT_ATOMS: atom_id res chain seq x y z
N MET A 1 -65.69 9.02 45.14
CA MET A 1 -65.21 10.35 44.71
C MET A 1 -63.92 10.67 45.46
N MET A 2 -62.88 11.11 44.76
CA MET A 2 -61.68 11.76 45.32
C MET A 2 -62.00 13.26 45.51
N PRO A 3 -61.28 14.01 46.38
CA PRO A 3 -60.03 14.63 45.92
C PRO A 3 -58.92 14.78 46.99
N SER A 4 -57.66 14.70 46.53
CA SER A 4 -56.47 15.19 47.25
C SER A 4 -56.21 16.65 46.86
N PRO A 5 -55.88 17.56 47.79
CA PRO A 5 -55.44 18.91 47.44
C PRO A 5 -53.94 18.92 47.08
N THR A 6 -53.65 19.26 45.82
CA THR A 6 -52.30 19.54 45.31
C THR A 6 -51.84 20.91 45.81
N GLY A 7 -50.78 20.98 46.62
CA GLY A 7 -50.15 22.23 47.06
C GLY A 7 -48.71 22.30 46.56
N VAL A 8 -48.37 23.35 45.80
CA VAL A 8 -47.00 23.67 45.35
C VAL A 8 -46.64 25.07 45.85
N PRO A 9 -45.45 25.27 46.45
CA PRO A 9 -44.84 26.60 46.50
C PRO A 9 -43.66 26.74 45.52
N ALA A 10 -43.58 27.90 44.86
CA ALA A 10 -42.63 28.24 43.80
C ALA A 10 -41.20 28.55 44.32
N PRO A 11 -40.15 28.39 43.48
CA PRO A 11 -38.76 28.65 43.87
C PRO A 11 -38.42 30.16 43.99
N PRO A 12 -37.46 30.55 44.85
CA PRO A 12 -37.12 31.95 45.12
C PRO A 12 -36.31 32.62 43.99
N PRO A 13 -36.54 33.92 43.69
CA PRO A 13 -35.75 34.69 42.72
C PRO A 13 -34.36 35.05 43.25
N GLY A 14 -33.31 34.70 42.51
CA GLY A 14 -31.92 35.09 42.79
C GLY A 14 -31.50 36.43 42.15
N PRO A 15 -30.49 37.12 42.68
CA PRO A 15 -30.22 38.54 42.42
C PRO A 15 -29.49 38.78 41.09
N GLY A 16 -29.87 39.85 40.39
CA GLY A 16 -29.25 40.30 39.13
C GLY A 16 -27.81 40.76 39.30
N VAL A 17 -26.96 40.37 38.36
CA VAL A 17 -25.57 40.85 38.26
C VAL A 17 -25.40 41.52 36.90
N VAL A 18 -25.25 42.84 36.92
CA VAL A 18 -24.87 43.66 35.77
C VAL A 18 -23.35 43.64 35.72
N THR A 19 -22.75 43.06 34.68
CA THR A 19 -21.30 43.19 34.44
C THR A 19 -21.05 44.36 33.49
N PRO A 20 -20.42 45.46 33.94
CA PRO A 20 -19.86 46.48 33.05
C PRO A 20 -18.54 45.94 32.46
N PHE A 21 -18.07 46.59 31.40
CA PHE A 21 -16.92 46.26 30.53
C PHE A 21 -17.27 45.46 29.27
N ALA A 22 -17.58 46.22 28.22
CA ALA A 22 -17.37 45.79 26.84
C ALA A 22 -15.88 45.51 26.63
N ALA A 23 -15.52 44.24 26.39
CA ALA A 23 -14.17 43.87 25.96
C ALA A 23 -13.90 44.39 24.54
N PRO A 24 -12.66 44.80 24.21
CA PRO A 24 -12.34 45.43 22.93
C PRO A 24 -12.55 44.46 21.75
N PRO A 25 -12.94 44.96 20.56
CA PRO A 25 -13.09 44.12 19.37
C PRO A 25 -11.74 43.47 19.07
N ARG A 26 -11.73 42.14 18.94
CA ARG A 26 -10.54 41.43 18.47
C ARG A 26 -10.20 41.94 17.07
N ASP A 27 -8.99 42.48 16.91
CA ASP A 27 -8.37 42.71 15.61
C ASP A 27 -8.52 41.41 14.81
N ARG A 28 -9.34 41.46 13.74
CA ARG A 28 -9.56 40.30 12.88
C ARG A 28 -8.26 40.09 12.13
N ASP A 29 -7.52 39.06 12.51
CA ASP A 29 -6.26 38.68 11.89
C ASP A 29 -6.49 38.29 10.42
N LEU A 30 -6.41 39.28 9.54
CA LEU A 30 -6.51 39.13 8.08
C LEU A 30 -5.38 38.26 7.52
N ARG A 31 -4.29 38.04 8.29
CA ARG A 31 -3.17 37.19 7.86
C ARG A 31 -3.53 35.72 7.99
N GLY A 32 -4.30 35.33 9.00
CA GLY A 32 -4.87 33.99 9.11
C GLY A 32 -5.77 33.62 7.93
N LEU A 33 -6.53 34.60 7.42
CA LEU A 33 -7.40 34.41 6.26
C LEU A 33 -6.60 34.20 4.95
N TRP A 34 -5.49 34.94 4.78
CA TRP A 34 -4.60 34.79 3.62
C TRP A 34 -3.85 33.46 3.59
N ILE A 35 -3.41 32.97 4.75
CA ILE A 35 -2.73 31.67 4.88
C ILE A 35 -3.71 30.52 4.62
N GLY A 36 -4.95 30.62 5.14
CA GLY A 36 -6.00 29.63 4.88
C GLY A 36 -6.38 29.52 3.41
N LEU A 37 -6.41 30.64 2.67
CA LEU A 37 -6.76 30.66 1.26
C LEU A 37 -5.64 30.10 0.36
N GLY A 38 -4.38 30.34 0.71
CA GLY A 38 -3.23 29.77 0.01
C GLY A 38 -3.09 28.26 0.19
N VAL A 39 -3.17 27.78 1.44
CA VAL A 39 -3.10 26.34 1.74
C VAL A 39 -4.32 25.59 1.21
N GLY A 40 -5.52 26.16 1.38
CA GLY A 40 -6.75 25.59 0.84
C GLY A 40 -6.74 25.50 -0.68
N GLY A 41 -6.27 26.54 -1.37
CA GLY A 41 -6.11 26.55 -2.83
C GLY A 41 -5.10 25.52 -3.32
N LEU A 42 -3.95 25.38 -2.65
CA LEU A 42 -2.93 24.40 -3.00
C LEU A 42 -3.44 22.96 -2.86
N VAL A 43 -4.15 22.65 -1.78
CA VAL A 43 -4.76 21.32 -1.57
C VAL A 43 -5.84 21.03 -2.61
N LEU A 44 -6.66 22.02 -2.96
CA LEU A 44 -7.70 21.86 -4.00
C LEU A 44 -7.08 21.59 -5.38
N VAL A 45 -6.00 22.30 -5.74
CA VAL A 45 -5.27 22.08 -7.00
C VAL A 45 -4.59 20.71 -7.00
N LEU A 46 -3.95 20.30 -5.90
CA LEU A 46 -3.38 18.94 -5.76
C LEU A 46 -4.46 17.85 -5.88
N CYS A 47 -5.64 18.08 -5.32
CA CYS A 47 -6.76 17.14 -5.39
C CYS A 47 -7.37 17.07 -6.81
N CYS A 48 -7.53 18.20 -7.49
CA CYS A 48 -8.10 18.23 -8.85
C CYS A 48 -7.10 17.82 -9.93
N VAL A 49 -5.81 18.09 -9.77
CA VAL A 49 -4.76 17.63 -10.71
C VAL A 49 -4.41 16.16 -10.43
N GLY A 50 -4.45 15.72 -9.16
CA GLY A 50 -4.26 14.31 -8.79
C GLY A 50 -5.46 13.40 -9.11
N GLY A 51 -6.68 13.94 -9.12
CA GLY A 51 -7.90 13.19 -9.41
C GLY A 51 -8.07 12.80 -10.88
N VAL A 52 -7.49 13.55 -11.82
CA VAL A 52 -7.56 13.23 -13.26
C VAL A 52 -6.57 12.12 -13.63
N LEU A 53 -5.48 11.96 -12.88
CA LEU A 53 -4.55 10.82 -13.01
C LEU A 53 -4.94 9.61 -12.14
N GLY A 54 -5.74 9.80 -11.08
CA GLY A 54 -6.13 8.72 -10.14
C GLY A 54 -7.56 8.18 -10.29
N GLY A 55 -8.48 8.92 -10.94
CA GLY A 55 -9.91 8.59 -10.96
C GLY A 55 -10.30 7.39 -11.83
N GLY A 56 -9.51 7.07 -12.86
CA GLY A 56 -9.73 5.87 -13.69
C GLY A 56 -9.28 4.56 -13.02
N PHE A 57 -8.57 4.63 -11.89
CA PHE A 57 -7.95 3.48 -11.24
C PHE A 57 -8.90 2.70 -10.33
N LEU A 58 -9.98 3.33 -9.82
CA LEU A 58 -10.78 2.73 -8.76
C LEU A 58 -11.73 1.63 -9.22
N LEU A 59 -12.13 1.61 -10.50
CA LEU A 59 -13.01 0.56 -11.04
C LEU A 59 -12.22 -0.64 -11.63
N ASN A 60 -10.95 -0.47 -11.97
CA ASN A 60 -10.02 -1.55 -12.39
C ASN A 60 -9.04 -1.99 -11.27
N GLY A 61 -9.13 -1.37 -10.09
CA GLY A 61 -8.08 -1.40 -9.08
C GLY A 61 -7.94 -2.71 -8.31
N LEU A 62 -9.00 -3.50 -8.17
CA LEU A 62 -8.94 -4.75 -7.39
C LEU A 62 -8.05 -5.82 -8.05
N GLU A 63 -8.22 -6.02 -9.36
CA GLU A 63 -7.34 -6.91 -10.14
C GLU A 63 -5.94 -6.33 -10.31
N GLY A 64 -5.83 -5.00 -10.48
CA GLY A 64 -4.55 -4.29 -10.52
C GLY A 64 -3.73 -4.44 -9.25
N VAL A 65 -4.37 -4.43 -8.07
CA VAL A 65 -3.71 -4.61 -6.78
C VAL A 65 -3.17 -6.03 -6.64
N ALA A 66 -3.97 -7.07 -6.91
CA ALA A 66 -3.52 -8.45 -6.85
C ALA A 66 -2.34 -8.71 -7.81
N ARG A 67 -2.47 -8.24 -9.06
CA ARG A 67 -1.40 -8.29 -10.06
C ARG A 67 -0.13 -7.60 -9.59
N SER A 68 -0.24 -6.39 -9.03
CA SER A 68 0.92 -5.65 -8.53
C SER A 68 1.64 -6.36 -7.39
N GLN A 69 0.90 -7.02 -6.50
CA GLN A 69 1.47 -7.79 -5.40
C GLN A 69 2.26 -9.00 -5.92
N LEU A 70 1.69 -9.74 -6.87
CA LEU A 70 2.35 -10.89 -7.50
C LEU A 70 3.67 -10.48 -8.16
N VAL A 71 3.62 -9.43 -8.99
CA VAL A 71 4.80 -8.84 -9.63
C VAL A 71 5.85 -8.43 -8.59
N SER A 72 5.44 -7.77 -7.50
CA SER A 72 6.39 -7.27 -6.50
C SER A 72 7.20 -8.37 -5.82
N VAL A 73 6.61 -9.55 -5.59
CA VAL A 73 7.32 -10.68 -4.98
C VAL A 73 8.33 -11.28 -5.96
N VAL A 74 7.96 -11.44 -7.24
CA VAL A 74 8.87 -11.93 -8.29
C VAL A 74 10.00 -10.94 -8.54
N ASP A 75 9.70 -9.64 -8.57
CA ASP A 75 10.69 -8.58 -8.69
C ASP A 75 11.68 -8.58 -7.51
N THR A 76 11.18 -8.77 -6.29
CA THR A 76 12.02 -8.88 -5.09
C THR A 76 12.92 -10.12 -5.17
N TYR A 77 12.39 -11.26 -5.60
CA TYR A 77 13.15 -12.49 -5.80
C TYR A 77 14.27 -12.32 -6.84
N LEU A 78 13.95 -11.78 -8.02
CA LEU A 78 14.92 -11.58 -9.10
C LEU A 78 15.95 -10.51 -8.77
N THR A 79 15.57 -9.47 -8.03
CA THR A 79 16.50 -8.47 -7.50
C THR A 79 17.51 -9.09 -6.54
N ALA A 80 17.04 -9.95 -5.63
CA ALA A 80 17.92 -10.68 -4.71
C ALA A 80 18.86 -11.63 -5.46
N MET A 81 18.36 -12.33 -6.49
CA MET A 81 19.18 -13.18 -7.37
C MET A 81 20.25 -12.38 -8.14
N ARG A 82 19.92 -11.17 -8.63
CA ARG A 82 20.91 -10.28 -9.28
C ARG A 82 21.96 -9.77 -8.28
N ALA A 83 21.57 -9.51 -7.04
CA ALA A 83 22.46 -9.08 -5.96
C ALA A 83 23.30 -10.22 -5.35
N ALA A 84 23.12 -11.46 -5.81
CA ALA A 84 23.68 -12.68 -5.20
C ALA A 84 23.28 -12.86 -3.72
N ASP A 85 22.14 -12.29 -3.31
CA ASP A 85 21.57 -12.47 -1.97
C ASP A 85 20.59 -13.65 -1.99
N TYR A 86 21.14 -14.85 -1.91
CA TYR A 86 20.36 -16.10 -2.02
C TYR A 86 19.48 -16.36 -0.79
N GLU A 87 19.83 -15.82 0.39
CA GLU A 87 18.96 -15.92 1.57
C GLU A 87 17.69 -15.08 1.39
N ALA A 88 17.83 -13.84 0.90
CA ALA A 88 16.69 -12.99 0.60
C ALA A 88 15.81 -13.58 -0.51
N ALA A 89 16.43 -14.13 -1.57
CA ALA A 89 15.71 -14.81 -2.65
C ALA A 89 14.93 -16.03 -2.12
N ARG A 90 15.59 -16.89 -1.33
CA ARG A 90 14.96 -18.06 -0.72
C ARG A 90 13.79 -17.68 0.20
N GLY A 91 13.88 -16.56 0.91
CA GLY A 91 12.80 -16.02 1.75
C GLY A 91 11.50 -15.64 1.02
N GLN A 92 11.52 -15.58 -0.32
CA GLN A 92 10.33 -15.36 -1.16
C GLN A 92 9.71 -16.66 -1.67
N LEU A 93 10.37 -17.81 -1.46
CA LEU A 93 9.90 -19.11 -1.92
C LEU A 93 8.97 -19.78 -0.91
N CYS A 94 8.17 -20.72 -1.40
CA CYS A 94 7.36 -21.59 -0.57
C CYS A 94 8.24 -22.53 0.28
N PRO A 95 7.81 -22.94 1.49
CA PRO A 95 8.61 -23.77 2.41
C PRO A 95 9.15 -25.05 1.76
N GLU A 96 8.39 -25.65 0.85
CA GLU A 96 8.82 -26.84 0.13
C GLU A 96 10.00 -26.55 -0.80
N GLN A 97 9.94 -25.46 -1.57
CA GLN A 97 11.06 -25.04 -2.40
C GLN A 97 12.27 -24.57 -1.60
N GLN A 98 12.07 -23.95 -0.43
CA GLN A 98 13.17 -23.61 0.46
C GLN A 98 13.92 -24.84 0.99
N ARG A 99 13.24 -25.99 1.12
CA ARG A 99 13.85 -27.28 1.51
C ARG A 99 14.55 -27.95 0.34
N SER A 100 13.93 -27.93 -0.85
CA SER A 100 14.48 -28.53 -2.07
C SER A 100 15.72 -27.79 -2.57
N HIS A 101 15.77 -26.46 -2.42
CA HIS A 101 16.84 -25.60 -2.91
C HIS A 101 17.49 -24.84 -1.73
N PRO A 102 18.47 -25.44 -1.03
CA PRO A 102 19.25 -24.74 -0.01
C PRO A 102 20.15 -23.68 -0.66
N VAL A 103 20.62 -22.70 0.12
CA VAL A 103 21.48 -21.61 -0.39
C VAL A 103 22.73 -22.13 -1.11
N ALA A 104 23.36 -23.19 -0.58
CA ALA A 104 24.49 -23.84 -1.22
C ALA A 104 24.18 -24.33 -2.65
N TRP A 105 22.95 -24.77 -2.92
CA TRP A 105 22.53 -25.17 -4.25
C TRP A 105 22.51 -23.96 -5.21
N TYR A 106 22.05 -22.79 -4.75
CA TYR A 106 22.10 -21.57 -5.55
C TYR A 106 23.53 -21.13 -5.85
N GLU A 107 24.40 -21.15 -4.84
CA GLU A 107 25.81 -20.79 -5.02
C GLU A 107 26.54 -21.71 -5.98
N GLU A 108 26.18 -23.00 -6.03
CA GLU A 108 26.77 -23.97 -6.95
C GLU A 108 26.16 -23.86 -8.35
N HIS A 109 24.83 -23.78 -8.45
CA HIS A 109 24.10 -23.80 -9.73
C HIS A 109 24.22 -22.48 -10.50
N TYR A 110 24.30 -21.34 -9.80
CA TYR A 110 24.44 -20.02 -10.41
C TYR A 110 25.90 -19.55 -10.48
N ARG A 111 26.87 -20.36 -10.05
CA ARG A 111 28.30 -20.06 -10.18
C ARG A 111 28.69 -19.93 -11.65
N GLY A 112 28.83 -18.69 -12.13
CA GLY A 112 29.18 -18.38 -13.52
C GLY A 112 27.99 -18.10 -14.45
N SER A 113 26.76 -18.28 -13.95
CA SER A 113 25.49 -18.01 -14.67
C SER A 113 24.62 -17.03 -13.87
N GLU A 114 25.24 -16.01 -13.29
CA GLU A 114 24.53 -15.00 -12.48
C GLU A 114 23.48 -14.26 -13.31
N VAL A 115 22.37 -13.87 -12.67
CA VAL A 115 21.37 -13.01 -13.29
C VAL A 115 21.99 -11.63 -13.48
N THR A 116 22.14 -11.20 -14.72
CA THR A 116 22.64 -9.86 -15.07
C THR A 116 21.50 -8.87 -15.20
N ASP A 117 20.42 -9.29 -15.85
CA ASP A 117 19.25 -8.46 -16.04
C ASP A 117 17.96 -9.27 -15.99
N PHE A 118 16.84 -8.59 -15.76
CA PHE A 118 15.53 -9.20 -15.79
C PHE A 118 14.45 -8.16 -16.07
N THR A 119 13.37 -8.59 -16.71
CA THR A 119 12.16 -7.80 -16.96
C THR A 119 10.94 -8.62 -16.56
N VAL A 120 10.09 -8.06 -15.71
CA VAL A 120 8.83 -8.71 -15.30
C VAL A 120 7.67 -8.08 -16.07
N ASP A 121 6.96 -8.88 -16.85
CA ASP A 121 5.88 -8.43 -17.72
C ASP A 121 4.58 -8.24 -16.94
N LYS A 122 4.39 -7.03 -16.41
CA LYS A 122 3.21 -6.66 -15.60
C LYS A 122 1.89 -6.79 -16.38
N ASN A 123 1.95 -6.75 -17.71
CA ASN A 123 0.77 -6.83 -18.57
C ASN A 123 0.30 -8.26 -18.81
N ASP A 124 1.20 -9.25 -18.69
CA ASP A 124 0.97 -10.65 -19.05
C ASP A 124 0.74 -11.56 -17.82
N VAL A 125 0.55 -10.95 -16.64
CA VAL A 125 0.28 -11.69 -15.41
C VAL A 125 -1.10 -12.33 -15.41
N ASP A 126 -1.14 -13.65 -15.29
CA ASP A 126 -2.38 -14.40 -15.12
C ASP A 126 -2.75 -14.43 -13.63
N VAL A 127 -3.64 -13.52 -13.22
CA VAL A 127 -4.15 -13.45 -11.84
C VAL A 127 -5.07 -14.62 -11.48
N ASN A 128 -5.68 -15.29 -12.46
CA ASN A 128 -6.56 -16.45 -12.21
C ASN A 128 -5.74 -17.71 -11.92
N ARG A 129 -4.63 -17.89 -12.63
CA ARG A 129 -3.67 -18.99 -12.43
C ARG A 129 -2.55 -18.66 -11.47
N VAL A 130 -2.47 -17.41 -11.02
CA VAL A 130 -1.44 -16.88 -10.13
C VAL A 130 -0.03 -17.08 -10.71
N GLN A 131 0.12 -16.78 -12.00
CA GLN A 131 1.37 -16.94 -12.76
C GLN A 131 1.91 -15.60 -13.23
N VAL A 132 3.22 -15.42 -13.07
CA VAL A 132 3.94 -14.21 -13.46
C VAL A 132 5.05 -14.58 -14.44
N PRO A 133 4.93 -14.22 -15.73
CA PRO A 133 6.02 -14.36 -16.66
C PRO A 133 7.09 -13.28 -16.42
N ALA A 134 8.35 -13.67 -16.51
CA ALA A 134 9.47 -12.76 -16.50
C ALA A 134 10.58 -13.23 -17.44
N THR A 135 11.18 -12.28 -18.14
CA THR A 135 12.35 -12.52 -18.96
C THR A 135 13.59 -12.32 -18.11
N VAL A 136 14.44 -13.34 -18.01
CA VAL A 136 15.67 -13.33 -17.20
C VAL A 136 16.88 -13.46 -18.12
N LYS A 137 17.86 -12.60 -17.93
CA LYS A 137 19.12 -12.57 -18.68
C LYS A 137 20.27 -12.98 -17.78
N ARG A 138 20.88 -14.12 -18.07
CA ARG A 138 22.03 -14.65 -17.31
C ARG A 138 23.35 -14.37 -17.99
N ARG A 139 24.41 -14.25 -17.20
CA ARG A 139 25.79 -14.14 -17.69
C ARG A 139 26.13 -15.38 -18.52
N GLY A 140 26.63 -15.17 -19.74
CA GLY A 140 26.99 -16.26 -20.66
C GLY A 140 25.82 -16.99 -21.31
N GLN A 141 24.57 -16.64 -20.98
CA GLN A 141 23.36 -17.11 -21.65
C GLN A 141 22.58 -15.94 -22.26
N GLY A 142 21.69 -16.26 -23.20
CA GLY A 142 20.73 -15.30 -23.74
C GLY A 142 19.62 -14.96 -22.74
N GLU A 143 18.64 -14.20 -23.21
CA GLU A 143 17.39 -13.97 -22.49
C GLU A 143 16.55 -15.26 -22.48
N SER A 144 15.98 -15.61 -21.33
CA SER A 144 15.13 -16.78 -21.12
C SER A 144 13.83 -16.36 -20.48
N LEU A 145 12.71 -16.73 -21.08
CA LEU A 145 11.39 -16.52 -20.50
C LEU A 145 11.15 -17.58 -19.41
N MET A 146 10.91 -17.13 -18.18
CA MET A 146 10.59 -17.97 -17.04
C MET A 146 9.20 -17.60 -16.52
N THR A 147 8.38 -18.60 -16.18
CA THR A 147 7.04 -18.39 -15.64
C THR A 147 6.99 -18.82 -14.19
N PHE A 148 6.84 -17.85 -13.29
CA PHE A 148 6.78 -18.10 -11.85
C PHE A 148 5.35 -18.42 -11.43
N THR A 149 5.17 -19.56 -10.77
CA THR A 149 3.89 -19.94 -10.18
C THR A 149 3.87 -19.54 -8.71
N MET A 150 2.85 -18.80 -8.32
CA MET A 150 2.74 -18.25 -6.97
C MET A 150 1.59 -18.85 -6.20
N LEU A 151 1.68 -18.80 -4.88
CA LEU A 151 0.64 -19.28 -3.97
C LEU A 151 0.44 -18.27 -2.84
N GLN A 152 -0.81 -18.04 -2.46
CA GLN A 152 -1.13 -17.20 -1.32
C GLN A 152 -0.98 -18.03 -0.04
N GLN A 153 0.01 -17.71 0.78
CA GLN A 153 0.19 -18.33 2.08
C GLN A 153 -0.25 -17.34 3.16
N THR A 154 -1.41 -17.60 3.76
CA THR A 154 -2.05 -16.75 4.78
C THR A 154 -2.32 -15.33 4.28
N THR A 155 -1.38 -14.41 4.45
CA THR A 155 -1.50 -12.99 4.08
C THR A 155 -0.41 -12.52 3.10
N ARG A 156 0.50 -13.40 2.68
CA ARG A 156 1.58 -13.09 1.74
C ARG A 156 1.58 -13.99 0.52
N TRP A 157 2.08 -13.48 -0.59
CA TRP A 157 2.36 -14.28 -1.78
C TRP A 157 3.78 -14.85 -1.72
N VAL A 158 3.95 -16.08 -2.18
CA VAL A 158 5.22 -16.81 -2.22
C VAL A 158 5.34 -17.57 -3.53
N ILE A 159 6.57 -17.79 -4.00
CA ILE A 159 6.85 -18.49 -5.26
C ILE A 159 6.99 -19.99 -4.98
N CYS A 160 6.15 -20.80 -5.61
CA CYS A 160 6.12 -22.25 -5.43
C CYS A 160 6.66 -23.05 -6.62
N GLY A 161 6.83 -22.43 -7.79
CA GLY A 161 7.33 -23.12 -9.00
C GLY A 161 7.83 -22.17 -10.07
N GLY A 162 8.53 -22.73 -11.08
CA GLY A 162 9.15 -21.97 -12.17
C GLY A 162 10.54 -21.41 -11.83
N VAL A 163 11.24 -22.08 -10.91
CA VAL A 163 12.60 -21.71 -10.44
C VAL A 163 13.66 -22.72 -10.91
N ASP A 164 13.21 -23.69 -11.71
CA ASP A 164 13.90 -24.84 -12.28
C ASP A 164 14.48 -24.58 -13.69
#